data_AF-A0A2D7S262-F1
#
_entry.id   AF-A0A2D7S262-F1
#
_cell.length_a   1.000
_cell.length_b   1.000
_cell.length_c   1.000
_cell.angle_alpha   90.00
_cell.angle_beta   90.00
_cell.angle_gamma   90.00
#
_symmetry.space_group_name_H-M   'P 1'
#
loop_
_entity.id
_entity.type
_entity.pdbx_description
1 polymer ?
#
loop_
_entity_poly.entity_id
_entity_poly.type
_entity_poly.pdbx_seq_one_letter_code
_entity_poly.pdbx_strand_id
1 'polypeptide(L)'
;MTNNTEKLDLHDPIKESYLTAEVYKKDKRIKNGNNYTKNKVGLKFINSIDFKNMSEDEIVERLSESWSPKNGYSFQINKTYQKRKNIMSGQMFYERYDTPYYCSPSSETYWSM
;
A
#
# COMPACT_ATOMS: atom_id res chain seq x y z
N MET A 1 -31.59 9.97 29.32
CA MET A 1 -30.42 10.83 29.14
C MET A 1 -29.66 10.29 27.95
N THR A 2 -30.05 10.76 26.77
CA THR A 2 -29.46 10.39 25.48
C THR A 2 -28.21 11.21 25.23
N ASN A 3 -27.32 10.62 24.42
CA ASN A 3 -26.16 11.22 23.77
C ASN A 3 -24.88 11.21 24.59
N ASN A 4 -24.02 10.22 24.34
CA ASN A 4 -22.59 10.48 24.30
C ASN A 4 -21.87 9.49 23.36
N THR A 5 -21.43 10.07 22.24
CA THR A 5 -20.19 9.75 21.52
C THR A 5 -20.03 8.34 20.94
N GLU A 6 -20.92 7.97 20.02
CA GLU A 6 -20.41 7.36 18.78
C GLU A 6 -19.97 8.51 17.88
N LYS A 7 -18.73 8.99 18.08
CA LYS A 7 -18.04 9.63 16.97
C LYS A 7 -17.91 8.55 15.91
N LEU A 8 -18.83 8.55 14.96
CA LEU A 8 -18.66 7.84 13.71
C LEU A 8 -17.34 8.34 13.11
N ASP A 9 -16.29 7.56 13.26
CA ASP A 9 -15.07 7.66 12.47
C ASP A 9 -15.48 7.43 11.01
N LEU A 10 -15.89 8.51 10.35
CA LEU A 10 -16.55 8.55 9.06
C LEU A 10 -15.64 8.10 7.89
N HIS A 11 -14.38 7.76 8.17
CA HIS A 11 -13.42 7.23 7.21
C HIS A 11 -12.46 6.25 7.89
N ASP A 12 -12.97 5.15 8.45
CA ASP A 12 -12.09 4.03 8.81
C ASP A 12 -11.75 3.23 7.53
N PRO A 13 -10.52 3.32 7.00
CA PRO A 13 -10.11 2.57 5.80
C PRO A 13 -10.03 1.06 6.05
N ILE A 14 -10.34 0.56 7.25
CA ILE A 14 -10.57 -0.87 7.47
C ILE A 14 -11.97 -1.30 7.01
N LYS A 15 -12.99 -0.42 7.10
CA LYS A 15 -14.35 -0.73 6.65
C LYS A 15 -14.48 -0.75 5.13
N GLU A 16 -13.68 0.07 4.44
CA GLU A 16 -13.57 0.10 2.98
C GLU A 16 -12.31 -0.64 2.56
N SER A 17 -12.38 -1.68 1.73
CA SER A 17 -11.17 -2.41 1.31
C SER A 17 -10.35 -1.57 0.32
N TYR A 18 -9.35 -0.84 0.84
CA TYR A 18 -8.36 -0.15 0.01
C TYR A 18 -7.17 -1.06 -0.26
N LEU A 19 -7.00 -1.48 -1.50
CA LEU A 19 -5.90 -2.32 -1.96
C LEU A 19 -5.09 -1.59 -3.02
N THR A 20 -3.77 -1.66 -2.94
CA THR A 20 -2.88 -1.16 -4.00
C THR A 20 -2.27 -2.37 -4.69
N ALA A 21 -2.42 -2.44 -6.01
CA ALA A 21 -1.73 -3.41 -6.84
C ALA A 21 -0.48 -2.80 -7.45
N GLU A 22 0.67 -3.40 -7.15
CA GLU A 22 1.94 -3.11 -7.79
C GLU A 22 2.13 -4.05 -8.98
N VAL A 23 2.30 -3.46 -10.16
CA VAL A 23 2.50 -4.16 -11.42
C VAL A 23 3.99 -4.24 -11.73
N TYR A 24 4.45 -5.44 -12.01
CA TYR A 24 5.83 -5.75 -12.36
C TYR A 24 5.92 -6.42 -13.73
N LYS A 25 7.07 -6.27 -14.39
CA LYS A 25 7.41 -6.98 -15.62
C LYS A 25 8.71 -7.76 -15.42
N LYS A 26 8.75 -8.99 -15.92
CA LYS A 26 9.94 -9.84 -15.89
C LYS A 26 11.10 -9.17 -16.61
N ASP A 27 12.19 -8.95 -15.87
CA ASP A 27 13.44 -8.40 -16.37
C ASP A 27 14.62 -9.06 -15.64
N LYS A 28 15.24 -10.05 -16.29
CA LYS A 28 16.36 -10.82 -15.73
C LYS A 28 17.64 -10.00 -15.54
N ARG A 29 17.70 -8.77 -16.05
CA ARG A 29 18.87 -7.88 -15.86
C ARG A 29 18.95 -7.33 -14.44
N ILE A 30 17.83 -7.31 -13.73
CA ILE A 30 17.76 -6.85 -12.33
C ILE A 30 18.24 -8.00 -11.45
N LYS A 31 19.56 -8.06 -11.24
CA LYS A 31 20.22 -9.12 -10.47
C LYS A 31 20.10 -8.91 -8.96
N ASN A 32 20.06 -7.66 -8.53
CA ASN A 32 19.91 -7.27 -7.12
C ASN A 32 18.68 -6.36 -7.01
N GLY A 33 17.84 -6.60 -6.01
CA GLY A 33 16.93 -5.56 -5.54
C GLY A 33 17.77 -4.43 -4.96
N ASN A 34 17.45 -3.18 -5.28
CA ASN A 34 18.06 -2.05 -4.57
C ASN A 34 17.00 -1.48 -3.61
N ASN A 35 17.43 -0.92 -2.48
CA ASN A 35 16.52 -0.33 -1.51
C ASN A 35 15.98 1.04 -1.96
N TYR A 36 16.48 1.57 -3.09
CA TYR A 36 16.15 2.89 -3.61
C TYR A 36 15.05 2.87 -4.70
N THR A 37 14.76 1.71 -5.27
CA THR A 37 13.74 1.55 -6.31
C THR A 37 12.78 0.44 -5.91
N LYS A 38 11.53 0.55 -6.38
CA LYS A 38 10.53 -0.50 -6.19
C LYS A 38 10.84 -1.79 -6.97
N ASN A 39 11.94 -1.86 -7.73
CA ASN A 39 12.30 -3.05 -8.48
C ASN A 39 12.64 -4.23 -7.55
N LYS A 40 12.36 -5.44 -8.02
CA LYS A 40 12.72 -6.68 -7.33
C LYS A 40 13.63 -7.52 -8.19
N VAL A 41 14.30 -8.49 -7.57
CA VAL A 41 15.17 -9.42 -8.30
C VAL A 41 14.37 -10.08 -9.45
N GLY A 42 14.83 -9.90 -10.68
CA GLY A 42 14.18 -10.41 -11.88
C GLY A 42 12.89 -9.69 -12.32
N LEU A 43 12.49 -8.60 -11.65
CA LEU A 43 11.22 -7.90 -11.87
C LEU A 43 11.40 -6.38 -11.87
N LYS A 44 11.03 -5.74 -12.97
CA LYS A 44 10.98 -4.29 -13.11
C LYS A 44 9.62 -3.77 -12.64
N PHE A 45 9.60 -2.81 -11.74
CA PHE A 45 8.38 -2.09 -11.37
C PHE A 45 7.87 -1.29 -12.56
N ILE A 46 6.57 -1.39 -12.83
CA ILE A 46 5.89 -0.72 -13.94
C ILE A 46 4.94 0.34 -13.42
N ASN A 47 4.04 -0.03 -12.50
CA ASN A 47 3.01 0.87 -12.02
C ASN A 47 2.47 0.45 -10.64
N SER A 48 1.81 1.38 -9.95
CA SER A 48 1.03 1.13 -8.73
C SER A 48 -0.36 1.71 -8.90
N ILE A 49 -1.39 0.90 -8.65
CA ILE A 49 -2.78 1.27 -8.90
C ILE A 49 -3.60 1.00 -7.66
N ASP A 50 -4.33 2.01 -7.21
CA ASP A 50 -5.19 1.93 -6.03
C ASP A 50 -6.60 1.48 -6.42
N PHE A 51 -7.14 0.55 -5.66
CA PHE A 51 -8.48 0.00 -5.78
C PHE A 51 -9.24 0.20 -4.47
N LYS A 52 -10.53 0.51 -4.60
CA LYS A 52 -11.45 0.68 -3.49
C LYS A 52 -12.59 -0.32 -3.63
N ASN A 53 -12.91 -1.03 -2.55
CA ASN A 53 -14.06 -1.95 -2.47
C ASN A 53 -14.02 -3.07 -3.52
N MET A 54 -12.83 -3.57 -3.83
CA MET A 54 -12.61 -4.67 -4.77
C MET A 54 -11.84 -5.80 -4.07
N SER A 55 -12.16 -7.03 -4.43
CA SER A 55 -11.43 -8.21 -3.95
C SER A 55 -10.10 -8.39 -4.68
N GLU A 56 -9.18 -9.17 -4.11
CA GLU A 56 -7.88 -9.44 -4.74
C GLU A 56 -8.05 -10.13 -6.11
N ASP A 57 -9.00 -11.07 -6.23
CA ASP A 57 -9.25 -11.83 -7.46
C ASP A 57 -9.77 -10.93 -8.59
N GLU A 58 -10.73 -10.05 -8.31
CA GLU A 58 -11.26 -9.08 -9.27
C GLU A 58 -10.18 -8.11 -9.75
N ILE A 59 -9.28 -7.69 -8.86
CA ILE A 59 -8.13 -6.85 -9.22
C ILE A 59 -7.21 -7.61 -10.18
N VAL A 60 -6.87 -8.87 -9.89
CA VAL A 60 -6.01 -9.68 -10.76
C VAL A 60 -6.64 -9.87 -12.14
N GLU A 61 -7.94 -10.16 -12.21
CA GLU A 61 -8.66 -10.34 -13.47
C GLU A 61 -8.60 -9.06 -14.30
N ARG A 62 -9.01 -7.93 -13.72
CA ARG A 62 -9.00 -6.62 -14.39
C ARG A 62 -7.61 -6.22 -14.86
N LEU A 63 -6.59 -6.42 -14.04
CA LEU A 63 -5.21 -6.08 -14.42
C LEU A 63 -4.67 -7.01 -15.52
N SER A 64 -5.12 -8.27 -15.57
CA SER A 64 -4.67 -9.24 -16.56
C SER A 64 -5.11 -8.89 -17.99
N GLU A 65 -6.18 -8.10 -18.16
CA GLU A 65 -6.61 -7.58 -19.46
C GLU A 65 -5.57 -6.64 -20.08
N SER A 66 -4.99 -5.75 -19.28
CA SER A 66 -3.99 -4.76 -19.73
C SER A 66 -2.55 -5.26 -19.61
N TRP A 67 -2.24 -6.02 -18.56
CA TRP A 67 -0.92 -6.50 -18.20
C TRP A 67 -0.92 -8.02 -18.05
N SER A 68 -1.14 -8.74 -19.16
CA SER A 68 -1.28 -10.20 -19.13
C SER A 68 -0.06 -10.91 -18.53
N PRO A 69 -0.25 -11.85 -17.58
CA PRO A 69 0.84 -12.68 -17.05
C PRO A 69 1.58 -13.49 -18.11
N LYS A 70 0.91 -13.84 -19.22
CA LYS A 70 1.52 -14.51 -20.38
C LYS A 70 2.63 -13.69 -21.02
N ASN A 71 2.52 -12.35 -20.94
CA ASN A 71 3.53 -11.41 -21.42
C ASN A 71 4.62 -11.11 -20.39
N GLY A 72 4.69 -11.90 -19.31
CA GLY A 72 5.69 -11.78 -18.24
C GLY A 72 5.39 -10.70 -17.22
N TYR A 73 4.12 -10.29 -17.08
CA TYR A 73 3.69 -9.40 -16.01
C TYR A 73 3.34 -10.19 -14.74
N SER A 74 3.49 -9.54 -13.59
CA SER A 74 3.10 -10.11 -12.29
C SER A 74 2.59 -9.00 -11.38
N PHE A 75 1.70 -9.36 -10.46
CA PHE A 75 1.04 -8.42 -9.57
C PHE A 75 1.38 -8.73 -8.12
N GLN A 76 1.54 -7.69 -7.30
CA GLN A 76 1.55 -7.81 -5.85
C GLN A 76 0.47 -6.89 -5.30
N ILE A 77 -0.46 -7.46 -4.55
CA ILE A 77 -1.55 -6.73 -3.93
C ILE A 77 -1.19 -6.49 -2.47
N ASN A 78 -1.27 -5.23 -2.03
CA ASN A 78 -0.98 -4.81 -0.67
C ASN A 78 -2.16 -4.02 -0.10
N LYS A 79 -2.35 -4.06 1.22
CA LYS A 79 -3.28 -3.15 1.90
C LYS A 79 -2.74 -1.72 1.79
N THR A 80 -3.55 -0.81 1.27
CA THR A 80 -3.13 0.58 1.02
C THR A 80 -2.79 1.26 2.33
N TYR A 81 -3.66 1.12 3.33
CA TYR A 81 -3.49 1.72 4.64
C TYR A 81 -3.10 0.69 5.70
N GLN A 82 -2.11 1.05 6.52
CA GLN A 82 -1.67 0.27 7.66
C GLN A 82 -1.93 1.03 8.95
N LYS A 83 -2.32 0.30 9.99
CA LYS A 83 -2.53 0.86 11.31
C LYS A 83 -1.19 1.04 12.02
N ARG A 84 -0.88 2.26 12.45
CA ARG A 84 0.36 2.63 13.12
C ARG A 84 0.07 3.42 14.38
N LYS A 85 1.09 3.59 15.22
CA LYS A 85 1.02 4.33 16.48
C LYS A 85 1.90 5.57 16.38
N ASN A 86 1.35 6.73 16.70
CA ASN A 86 2.12 7.97 16.80
C ASN A 86 3.05 7.84 18.02
N ILE A 87 4.34 8.12 17.86
CA ILE A 87 5.32 7.97 18.95
C ILE A 87 5.07 8.99 20.07
N MET A 88 4.69 10.22 19.73
CA MET A 88 4.54 11.31 20.70
C MET A 88 3.22 11.24 21.47
N SER A 89 2.10 11.04 20.76
CA SER A 89 0.77 11.01 21.41
C SER A 89 0.35 9.61 21.84
N GLY A 90 0.98 8.56 21.32
CA GLY A 90 0.57 7.18 21.52
C GLY A 90 -0.75 6.79 20.84
N GLN A 91 -1.37 7.70 20.09
CA GLN A 91 -2.65 7.45 19.41
C GLN A 91 -2.45 6.59 18.16
N MET A 92 -3.43 5.74 17.86
CA MET A 92 -3.44 4.94 16.63
C MET A 92 -3.93 5.77 15.46
N PHE A 93 -3.30 5.62 14.31
CA PHE A 93 -3.70 6.25 13.06
C PHE A 93 -3.46 5.32 11.88
N TYR A 94 -3.99 5.67 10.71
CA TYR A 94 -3.77 4.95 9.47
C TYR A 94 -2.86 5.75 8.56
N GLU A 95 -1.84 5.09 8.00
CA GLU A 95 -0.96 5.68 7.00
C GLU A 95 -0.86 4.79 5.77
N ARG A 96 -0.51 5.37 4.63
CA ARG A 96 -0.22 4.57 3.44
C ARG A 96 1.00 3.69 3.67
N TYR A 97 0.98 2.48 3.14
CA TYR A 97 2.07 1.51 3.28
C TYR A 97 3.41 2.01 2.74
N ASP A 98 3.38 2.92 1.75
CA ASP A 98 4.56 3.46 1.08
C ASP A 98 5.02 4.82 1.62
N THR A 99 4.51 5.25 2.78
CA THR A 99 4.94 6.46 3.47
C THR A 99 6.41 6.34 3.91
N PRO A 100 7.31 7.23 3.47
CA PRO A 100 8.71 7.19 3.91
C PRO A 100 8.83 7.34 5.43
N TYR A 101 9.79 6.65 6.04
CA TYR A 101 9.95 6.62 7.50
C TYR A 101 10.05 8.04 8.11
N TYR A 102 10.84 8.93 7.51
CA TYR A 102 11.01 10.30 7.98
C TYR A 102 9.78 11.21 7.77
N CYS A 103 8.76 10.75 7.03
CA CYS A 103 7.47 11.44 6.85
C CYS A 103 6.35 10.86 7.73
N SER A 104 6.65 9.86 8.57
CA SER A 104 5.64 9.20 9.40
C SER A 104 5.69 9.71 10.84
N PRO A 105 4.56 10.15 11.44
CA PRO A 105 4.46 10.43 12.87
C PRO A 105 4.77 9.24 13.79
N SER A 106 4.86 8.03 13.23
CA SER A 106 5.32 6.82 13.93
C SER A 106 6.83 6.63 13.96
N SER A 107 7.60 7.59 13.42
CA SER A 107 9.05 7.56 13.33
C SER A 107 9.70 8.62 14.21
N GLU A 108 10.81 8.27 14.86
CA GLU A 108 11.64 9.24 15.59
C GLU A 108 12.21 10.31 14.65
N THR A 109 12.61 9.92 13.44
CA THR A 109 13.20 10.84 12.45
C THR A 109 12.22 11.94 12.02
N TYR A 110 10.92 11.67 12.03
CA TYR A 110 9.89 12.68 11.76
C TYR A 110 9.82 13.75 12.86
N TRP A 111 10.12 13.38 14.11
CA TRP A 111 10.07 14.27 15.27
C TRP A 111 11.41 14.91 15.62
N SER A 112 12.51 14.41 15.06
CA SER A 112 13.85 14.95 15.25
C SER A 112 14.24 16.02 14.21
N MET A 113 13.30 16.41 13.33
CA MET A 113 13.47 17.46 12.33
C MET A 113 13.25 18.86 12.91
#